data_AF-A0A6G7WHD3-F1
#
_entry.id   AF-A0A6G7WHD3-F1
#
_cell.length_a   1.000
_cell.length_b   1.000
_cell.length_c   1.000
_cell.angle_alpha   90.00
_cell.angle_beta   90.00
_cell.angle_gamma   90.00
#
_symmetry.space_group_name_H-M   'P 1'
#
loop_
_entity.id
_entity.type
_entity.pdbx_description
1 polymer ?
#
loop_
_entity_poly.entity_id
_entity_poly.type
_entity_poly.pdbx_seq_one_letter_code
_entity_poly.pdbx_strand_id
1 'polypeptide(L)'
;MKITNGQNYYLNAVNQNKQATVQSNSKAVESTTKKEHISVDISDEARKLSKASLNAAPSEKAAAIKAAIQAGTYTVSAEKIASGIRDTMVAQKKVEK
;
A
#
# COMPACT_ATOMS: atom_id res chain seq x y z
N MET A 1 52.41 2.60 28.38
CA MET A 1 51.17 2.11 27.75
C MET A 1 50.62 3.20 26.85
N LYS A 2 50.42 2.92 25.55
CA LYS A 2 49.83 3.88 24.60
C LYS A 2 48.31 3.75 24.68
N ILE A 3 47.62 4.84 25.05
CA ILE A 3 46.15 4.88 25.11
C ILE A 3 45.66 5.09 23.67
N THR A 4 45.15 4.03 23.05
CA THR A 4 44.60 4.08 21.70
C THR A 4 43.22 4.74 21.74
N ASN A 5 43.05 5.84 20.99
CA ASN A 5 41.82 6.63 20.88
C ASN A 5 40.65 5.81 20.31
N GLY A 6 39.93 5.07 21.17
CA GLY A 6 38.77 4.26 20.78
C GLY A 6 37.64 5.08 20.14
N GLN A 7 37.54 6.37 20.45
CA GLN A 7 36.53 7.28 19.88
C GLN A 7 36.68 7.44 18.36
N ASN A 8 37.91 7.48 17.85
CA ASN A 8 38.16 7.56 16.40
C ASN A 8 37.76 6.28 15.66
N TYR A 9 37.81 5.13 16.35
CA TYR A 9 37.41 3.85 15.77
C TYR A 9 35.89 3.80 15.51
N TYR A 10 35.09 4.30 16.46
CA TYR A 10 33.64 4.37 16.32
C TYR A 10 33.22 5.32 15.18
N LEU A 11 33.83 6.50 15.09
CA LEU A 11 33.53 7.47 14.04
C LEU A 11 33.83 6.90 12.63
N ASN A 12 34.95 6.19 12.48
CA ASN A 12 35.34 5.58 11.21
C ASN A 12 34.42 4.41 10.81
N ALA A 13 33.92 3.63 11.77
CA ALA A 13 32.98 2.54 11.50
C ALA A 13 31.62 3.06 10.97
N VAL A 14 31.12 4.16 11.53
CA VAL A 14 29.85 4.78 11.09
C VAL A 14 29.97 5.35 9.67
N ASN A 15 31.09 5.99 9.35
CA ASN A 15 31.31 6.57 8.02
C ASN A 15 31.44 5.50 6.93
N GLN A 16 32.10 4.38 7.21
CA GLN A 16 32.19 3.26 6.27
C GLN A 16 30.84 2.59 6.02
N ASN A 17 30.00 2.46 7.05
CA ASN A 17 28.67 1.87 6.91
C ASN A 17 27.76 2.74 6.01
N LYS A 18 27.81 4.06 6.18
CA LYS A 18 27.05 5.00 5.32
C LYS A 18 27.45 4.92 3.85
N GLN A 19 28.74 4.75 3.53
CA GLN A 19 29.15 4.62 2.13
C GLN A 19 28.74 3.29 1.48
N ALA A 20 28.76 2.18 2.24
CA ALA A 20 28.32 0.88 1.76
C ALA A 20 26.80 0.84 1.41
N THR A 21 25.97 1.57 2.17
CA THR A 21 24.53 1.69 1.89
C THR A 21 24.23 2.49 0.62
N VAL A 22 25.05 3.49 0.30
CA VAL A 22 24.83 4.32 -0.91
C VAL A 22 25.21 3.56 -2.19
N GLN A 23 26.26 2.73 -2.16
CA GLN A 23 26.67 1.91 -3.31
C GLN A 23 25.74 0.72 -3.60
N SER A 24 24.95 0.25 -2.62
CA SER A 24 24.02 -0.88 -2.83
C SER A 24 22.70 -0.48 -3.51
N ASN A 25 22.37 0.82 -3.54
CA ASN A 25 21.16 1.34 -4.21
C ASN A 25 21.35 1.70 -5.69
N SER A 26 22.56 1.53 -6.25
CA SER A 26 22.86 1.85 -7.66
C SER A 26 22.79 0.65 -8.60
N LYS A 27 22.26 -0.50 -8.16
CA LYS A 27 21.95 -1.60 -9.08
C LYS A 27 20.68 -1.26 -9.83
N ALA A 28 20.86 -0.94 -11.11
CA ALA A 28 19.84 -0.60 -12.08
C ALA A 28 18.63 -1.55 -11.97
N VAL A 29 17.46 -0.96 -11.77
CA VAL A 29 16.17 -1.63 -11.96
C VAL A 29 16.10 -2.00 -13.44
N GLU A 30 16.28 -3.29 -13.75
CA GLU A 30 16.05 -3.83 -15.08
C GLU A 30 14.63 -3.44 -15.52
N SER A 31 14.54 -2.71 -16.62
CA SER A 31 13.29 -2.24 -17.20
C SER A 31 12.46 -3.46 -17.60
N THR A 32 11.45 -3.76 -16.81
CA THR A 32 10.41 -4.72 -17.17
C THR A 32 9.74 -4.22 -18.45
N THR A 33 9.78 -5.07 -19.48
CA THR A 33 9.10 -4.87 -20.77
C THR A 33 7.69 -4.33 -20.57
N LYS A 34 7.44 -3.14 -21.10
CA LYS A 34 6.12 -2.49 -21.10
C LYS A 34 5.14 -3.41 -21.83
N LYS A 35 4.26 -4.07 -21.07
CA LYS A 35 3.08 -4.74 -21.63
C LYS A 35 2.25 -3.69 -22.36
N GLU A 36 1.83 -3.98 -23.59
CA GLU A 36 0.91 -3.13 -24.34
C GLU A 36 -0.33 -2.86 -23.47
N HIS A 37 -0.53 -1.59 -23.14
CA HIS A 37 -1.65 -1.16 -22.33
C HIS A 37 -2.87 -1.03 -23.26
N ILE A 38 -3.72 -2.05 -23.26
CA ILE A 38 -5.00 -2.03 -23.97
C ILE A 38 -5.91 -1.03 -23.23
N SER A 39 -6.09 0.16 -23.83
CA SER A 39 -7.03 1.16 -23.33
C SER A 39 -8.41 0.87 -23.89
N VAL A 40 -9.36 0.54 -23.03
CA VAL A 40 -10.75 0.31 -23.40
C VAL A 40 -11.52 1.61 -23.15
N ASP A 41 -12.12 2.19 -24.19
CA ASP A 41 -12.91 3.42 -24.06
C ASP A 41 -14.27 3.09 -23.40
N ILE A 42 -14.41 3.54 -22.14
CA ILE A 42 -15.66 3.44 -21.38
C ILE A 42 -16.58 4.58 -21.82
N SER A 43 -17.85 4.26 -22.15
CA SER A 43 -18.87 5.26 -22.50
C SER A 43 -18.95 6.39 -21.47
N ASP A 44 -19.09 7.63 -21.95
CA ASP A 44 -19.12 8.84 -21.12
C ASP A 44 -20.23 8.79 -20.05
N GLU A 45 -21.33 8.10 -20.33
CA GLU A 45 -22.42 7.88 -19.39
C GLU A 45 -22.01 6.96 -18.24
N ALA A 46 -21.34 5.85 -18.54
CA ALA A 46 -20.81 4.93 -17.53
C ALA A 46 -19.74 5.62 -16.65
N ARG A 47 -18.92 6.49 -17.25
CA ARG A 47 -17.95 7.31 -16.53
C ARG A 47 -18.62 8.32 -15.60
N LYS A 48 -19.72 8.95 -16.04
CA LYS A 48 -20.52 9.87 -15.21
C LYS A 48 -21.19 9.14 -14.04
N LEU A 49 -21.77 7.96 -14.27
CA LEU A 49 -22.39 7.15 -13.22
C LEU A 49 -21.37 6.69 -12.16
N SER A 50 -20.19 6.23 -12.58
CA SER A 50 -19.12 5.85 -11.67
C SER A 50 -18.63 7.05 -10.82
N LYS A 51 -18.42 8.21 -11.44
CA LYS A 51 -18.04 9.44 -10.72
C LYS A 51 -19.12 9.91 -9.76
N ALA A 52 -20.40 9.78 -10.12
CA ALA A 52 -21.52 10.12 -9.23
C ALA A 52 -21.57 9.18 -8.01
N SER A 53 -21.27 7.88 -8.20
CA SER A 53 -21.18 6.91 -7.10
C SER A 53 -19.98 7.18 -6.18
N LEU A 54 -18.85 7.65 -6.70
CA LEU A 54 -17.65 8.00 -5.92
C LEU A 54 -17.79 9.32 -5.15
N ASN A 55 -18.55 10.27 -5.68
CA ASN A 55 -18.81 11.57 -5.07
C ASN A 55 -20.05 11.59 -4.16
N ALA A 56 -20.76 10.47 -4.03
CA ALA A 56 -21.82 10.34 -3.05
C ALA A 56 -21.21 10.54 -1.65
N ALA A 57 -21.84 11.41 -0.85
CA ALA A 57 -21.46 11.72 0.52
C ALA A 57 -21.13 10.45 1.32
N PRO A 58 -20.26 10.51 2.35
CA PRO A 58 -19.92 9.35 3.16
C PRO A 58 -21.23 8.68 3.58
N SER A 59 -21.42 7.43 3.13
CA SER A 59 -22.70 6.76 3.27
C SER A 59 -23.11 6.74 4.75
N GLU A 60 -24.41 6.74 5.03
CA GLU A 60 -24.93 6.62 6.40
C GLU A 60 -24.26 5.46 7.17
N LYS A 61 -23.94 4.37 6.45
CA LYS A 61 -23.14 3.26 6.96
C LYS A 61 -21.73 3.68 7.38
N ALA A 62 -21.02 4.48 6.59
CA ALA A 62 -19.69 4.97 6.93
C ALA A 62 -19.71 5.88 8.17
N ALA A 63 -20.75 6.71 8.32
CA ALA A 63 -20.93 7.54 9.52
C ALA A 63 -21.19 6.68 10.77
N ALA A 64 -22.06 5.67 10.67
CA ALA A 64 -22.34 4.73 11.75
C ALA A 64 -21.10 3.92 12.16
N ILE A 65 -20.30 3.48 11.18
CA ILE A 65 -19.02 2.77 11.46
C ILE A 65 -18.05 3.70 12.19
N LYS A 66 -17.90 4.95 11.75
CA LYS A 66 -17.03 5.93 12.45
C LYS A 66 -17.47 6.15 13.89
N ALA A 67 -18.77 6.30 14.14
CA ALA A 67 -19.31 6.45 15.48
C ALA A 67 -19.04 5.21 16.36
N ALA A 68 -19.22 4.00 15.84
CA ALA A 68 -18.91 2.76 16.56
C ALA A 68 -17.42 2.59 16.88
N ILE A 69 -16.52 3.04 15.98
CA ILE A 69 -15.08 3.05 16.23
C ILE A 69 -14.74 4.04 17.35
N GLN A 70 -15.30 5.26 17.30
CA GLN A 70 -15.08 6.27 18.34
C GLN A 70 -15.63 5.83 19.71
N ALA A 71 -16.76 5.13 19.72
CA ALA A 71 -17.34 4.55 20.93
C ALA A 71 -16.62 3.28 21.43
N GLY A 72 -15.64 2.76 20.68
CA GLY A 72 -14.91 1.53 21.01
C GLY A 72 -15.76 0.24 20.89
N THR A 73 -16.95 0.33 20.31
CA THR A 73 -17.87 -0.82 20.17
C THR A 73 -17.71 -1.55 18.83
N TYR A 74 -16.85 -1.05 17.95
CA TYR A 74 -16.53 -1.71 16.68
C TYR A 74 -15.64 -2.94 16.89
N THR A 75 -16.16 -4.11 16.53
CA THR A 75 -15.46 -5.39 16.71
C THR A 75 -14.75 -5.83 15.43
N VAL A 76 -13.43 -5.95 15.50
CA VAL A 76 -12.58 -6.52 14.44
C VAL A 76 -12.33 -7.99 14.76
N SER A 77 -12.74 -8.90 13.87
CA SER A 77 -12.44 -10.32 13.99
C SER A 77 -11.68 -10.83 12.77
N ALA A 78 -10.74 -11.77 12.99
CA ALA A 78 -9.94 -12.36 11.93
C ALA A 78 -10.82 -13.09 10.90
N GLU A 79 -11.88 -13.75 11.35
CA GLU A 79 -12.84 -14.46 10.50
C GLU A 79 -13.56 -13.51 9.54
N LYS A 80 -13.97 -12.32 10.00
CA LYS A 80 -14.65 -11.33 9.15
C LYS A 80 -13.70 -10.80 8.07
N ILE A 81 -12.44 -10.58 8.42
CA ILE A 81 -11.42 -10.13 7.47
C ILE A 81 -11.15 -11.22 6.42
N ALA A 82 -10.93 -12.46 6.86
CA ALA A 82 -10.67 -13.59 5.97
C ALA A 82 -11.85 -13.87 5.02
N SER A 83 -13.09 -13.80 5.52
CA SER A 83 -14.29 -13.91 4.69
C SER A 83 -14.33 -12.81 3.63
N GLY A 84 -14.15 -11.55 4.02
CA GLY A 84 -14.15 -10.43 3.07
C GLY A 84 -13.09 -10.57 1.97
N ILE A 85 -11.88 -11.03 2.32
CA ILE A 85 -10.83 -11.29 1.32
C ILE A 85 -11.25 -12.42 0.37
N ARG A 86 -11.76 -13.53 0.90
CA ARG A 86 -12.23 -14.65 0.07
C ARG A 86 -13.34 -14.23 -0.88
N ASP A 87 -14.33 -13.50 -0.38
CA ASP A 87 -15.50 -13.09 -1.16
C ASP A 87 -15.12 -12.12 -2.29
N THR A 88 -14.21 -11.19 -2.01
CA THR A 88 -13.68 -10.27 -3.03
C THR A 88 -12.85 -10.99 -4.09
N MET A 89 -12.01 -11.96 -3.71
CA MET A 89 -11.27 -12.81 -4.66
C MET A 89 -12.20 -13.62 -5.55
N VAL A 90 -13.28 -14.19 -4.99
CA VAL A 90 -14.28 -14.95 -5.77
C VAL A 90 -15.05 -14.03 -6.73
N ALA A 91 -15.41 -12.81 -6.28
CA ALA A 91 -16.08 -11.84 -7.13
C ALA A 91 -15.21 -11.41 -8.32
N GLN A 92 -13.92 -11.16 -8.10
CA GLN A 92 -12.98 -10.82 -9.17
C GLN A 92 -12.84 -11.97 -10.18
N LYS A 93 -12.71 -13.22 -9.70
CA LYS A 93 -12.62 -14.42 -10.56
C LYS A 93 -13.86 -14.66 -11.42
N LYS A 94 -15.05 -14.22 -10.97
CA LYS A 94 -16.29 -14.33 -11.75
C LYS A 94 -16.40 -13.32 -12.89
N VAL A 95 -15.70 -12.18 -12.81
CA VAL A 95 -15.72 -11.13 -13.86
C VAL A 95 -14.76 -11.47 -15.01
N GLU A 96 -13.79 -12.37 -14.79
CA GLU A 96 -12.83 -12.84 -15.81
C GLU A 96 -13.36 -14.00 -16.71
N LYS A 97 -14.66 -14.33 -16.66
CA LYS A 97 -15.29 -15.33 -17.54
C LYS A 97 -16.40 -14.72 -18.38
#